data_AF-A0AAE9EMY8-F1
#
_entry.id   AF-A0AAE9EMY8-F1
#
_cell.length_a   1.000
_cell.length_b   1.000
_cell.length_c   1.000
_cell.angle_alpha   90.00
_cell.angle_beta   90.00
_cell.angle_gamma   90.00
#
_symmetry.space_group_name_H-M   'P 1'
#
loop_
_entity.id
_entity.type
_entity.pdbx_description
1 polymer ?
#
loop_
_entity_poly.entity_id
_entity_poly.type
_entity_poly.pdbx_seq_one_letter_code
_entity_poly.pdbx_strand_id
1 'polypeptide(L)'
;MKQLRSLIRVRLTKYFPSDRYLKNRCSGADGVLIDMERRAERADDYKISSFMKLRNSKFALPKLLADPVTNDTPNPWLPRLVAEKSIDGIVIRNFENSEDQESWESNILTMIWDPRERRITHSIIGYHRINDGDILWNSSIRTAVQGSLENDIQPLAARTLVFRDIKTATHEFKILRQIGFTGAVIRNPNLIEMTNKVFEK
;
A
#
# COMPACT_ATOMS: atom_id res chain seq x y z
N MET A 1 9.15 -14.15 -6.63
CA MET A 1 8.92 -12.71 -6.31
C MET A 1 9.21 -12.49 -4.82
N LYS A 2 9.91 -11.42 -4.42
CA LYS A 2 10.15 -11.12 -2.99
C LYS A 2 8.85 -10.60 -2.36
N GLN A 3 8.32 -11.32 -1.37
CA GLN A 3 7.08 -11.04 -0.64
C GLN A 3 7.11 -9.64 0.00
N LEU A 4 5.98 -8.94 -0.03
CA LEU A 4 5.80 -7.66 0.67
C LEU A 4 5.18 -7.89 2.05
N ARG A 5 5.99 -8.04 3.10
CA ARG A 5 5.48 -8.21 4.47
C ARG A 5 5.04 -6.86 5.04
N SER A 6 5.81 -5.81 4.80
CA SER A 6 5.46 -4.44 5.16
C SER A 6 5.49 -3.51 3.95
N LEU A 7 4.36 -2.83 3.74
CA LEU A 7 4.23 -1.75 2.77
C LEU A 7 3.95 -0.45 3.51
N ILE A 8 4.91 0.48 3.56
CA ILE A 8 4.70 1.75 4.24
C ILE A 8 4.17 2.82 3.28
N ARG A 9 3.01 3.40 3.59
CA ARG A 9 2.47 4.52 2.82
C ARG A 9 3.10 5.83 3.27
N VAL A 10 3.64 6.59 2.33
CA VAL A 10 4.32 7.86 2.60
C VAL A 10 3.84 8.96 1.65
N ARG A 11 3.88 10.19 2.15
CA ARG A 11 3.78 11.39 1.32
C ARG A 11 5.17 12.01 1.23
N LEU A 12 5.64 12.26 0.01
CA LEU A 12 6.93 12.91 -0.18
C LEU A 12 6.92 14.33 0.38
N THR A 13 8.05 14.73 0.95
CA THR A 13 8.23 16.06 1.50
C THR A 13 8.63 17.05 0.42
N LYS A 14 8.11 18.28 0.51
CA LYS A 14 8.53 19.41 -0.34
C LYS A 14 9.87 20.00 0.11
N TYR A 15 10.04 20.18 1.41
CA TYR A 15 11.13 20.97 1.99
C TYR A 15 12.32 20.14 2.48
N PHE A 16 12.14 18.83 2.69
CA PHE A 16 13.19 17.94 3.18
C PHE A 16 13.59 16.91 2.11
N PRO A 17 14.85 16.44 2.13
CA PRO A 17 15.30 15.36 1.25
C PRO A 17 14.54 14.05 1.54
N SER A 18 13.64 13.68 0.65
CA SER A 18 12.80 12.48 0.78
C SER A 18 13.63 11.19 0.89
N ASP A 19 14.79 11.13 0.23
CA ASP A 19 15.73 10.01 0.24
C ASP A 19 16.30 9.76 1.63
N ARG A 20 16.71 10.81 2.32
CA ARG A 20 17.19 10.71 3.71
C ARG A 20 16.07 10.32 4.66
N TYR A 21 14.87 10.85 4.46
CA TYR A 21 13.71 10.47 5.25
C TYR A 21 13.40 8.98 5.11
N LEU A 22 13.29 8.47 3.87
CA LEU A 22 13.02 7.06 3.62
C LEU A 22 14.14 6.15 4.12
N LYS A 23 15.41 6.53 3.90
CA LYS A 23 16.56 5.79 4.45
C LYS A 23 16.50 5.69 5.98
N ASN A 24 16.18 6.77 6.67
CA ASN A 24 16.26 6.82 8.14
C ASN A 24 15.02 6.22 8.81
N ARG A 25 13.85 6.29 8.18
CA ARG A 25 12.58 5.89 8.80
C ARG A 25 11.97 4.64 8.19
N CYS A 26 12.23 4.36 6.91
CA CYS A 26 11.51 3.35 6.14
C CYS A 26 12.41 2.24 5.58
N SER A 27 13.73 2.24 5.85
CA SER A 27 14.69 1.30 5.26
C SER A 27 14.44 -0.17 5.58
N GLY A 28 13.78 -0.46 6.71
CA GLY A 28 13.38 -1.82 7.06
C GLY A 28 12.13 -2.32 6.34
N ALA A 29 11.39 -1.46 5.61
CA ALA A 29 10.17 -1.87 4.91
C ALA A 29 10.52 -2.67 3.65
N ASP A 30 9.67 -3.62 3.27
CA ASP A 30 9.86 -4.35 2.00
C ASP A 30 9.47 -3.48 0.79
N GLY A 31 8.50 -2.56 0.98
CA GLY A 31 8.10 -1.58 -0.02
C GLY A 31 7.60 -0.27 0.58
N VAL A 32 7.64 0.78 -0.24
CA VAL A 32 7.13 2.12 0.08
C VAL A 32 6.07 2.49 -0.96
N LEU A 33 4.86 2.77 -0.49
CA LEU A 33 3.76 3.26 -1.33
C LEU A 33 3.73 4.79 -1.30
N ILE A 34 4.15 5.40 -2.40
CA ILE A 34 4.31 6.84 -2.52
C ILE A 34 3.03 7.46 -3.07
N ASP A 35 2.45 8.37 -2.29
CA ASP A 35 1.37 9.25 -2.74
C ASP A 35 1.87 10.19 -3.85
N MET A 36 1.30 10.02 -5.04
CA MET A 36 1.53 10.80 -6.25
C MET A 36 0.33 11.69 -6.61
N GLU A 37 -0.56 12.04 -5.68
CA GLU A 37 -1.68 12.98 -5.92
C GLU A 37 -1.16 14.27 -6.56
N ARG A 38 -1.68 14.62 -7.73
CA ARG A 38 -1.43 15.90 -8.40
C ARG A 38 -2.59 16.84 -8.10
N ARG A 39 -2.28 18.03 -7.58
CA ARG A 39 -3.29 19.08 -7.36
C ARG A 39 -3.27 20.04 -8.53
N ALA A 40 -4.37 20.12 -9.28
CA ALA A 40 -4.48 20.95 -10.49
C ALA A 40 -4.14 22.43 -10.24
N GLU A 41 -4.42 22.93 -9.04
CA GLU A 41 -4.23 24.34 -8.66
C GLU A 41 -2.80 24.71 -8.22
N ARG A 42 -1.89 23.75 -8.10
CA ARG A 42 -0.51 24.02 -7.66
C ARG A 42 0.45 24.08 -8.85
N ALA A 43 1.13 25.22 -8.98
CA ALA A 43 2.16 25.41 -10.00
C ALA A 43 3.43 24.57 -9.76
N ASP A 44 3.65 24.07 -8.52
CA ASP A 44 4.86 23.33 -8.16
C ASP A 44 4.63 21.81 -8.07
N ASP A 45 5.15 21.09 -9.06
CA ASP A 45 5.17 19.63 -9.07
C ASP A 45 6.30 19.08 -8.17
N TYR A 46 6.37 19.51 -6.91
CA TYR A 46 7.43 19.07 -5.99
C TYR A 46 7.44 17.55 -5.80
N LYS A 47 6.29 16.87 -5.93
CA LYS A 47 6.20 15.41 -5.76
C LYS A 47 7.02 14.67 -6.80
N ILE A 48 6.93 15.02 -8.08
CA ILE A 48 7.73 14.36 -9.12
C ILE A 48 9.21 14.70 -8.96
N SER A 49 9.56 15.94 -8.60
CA SER A 49 10.95 16.33 -8.31
C SER A 49 11.53 15.54 -7.14
N SER A 50 10.79 15.44 -6.03
CA SER A 50 11.17 14.64 -4.85
C SER A 50 11.27 13.16 -5.18
N PHE A 51 10.37 12.64 -6.03
CA PHE A 51 10.42 11.26 -6.51
C PHE A 51 11.67 11.00 -7.36
N MET A 52 12.03 11.90 -8.28
CA MET A 52 13.25 11.74 -9.09
C MET A 52 14.53 11.76 -8.24
N LYS A 53 14.55 12.56 -7.16
CA LYS A 53 15.64 12.51 -6.17
C LYS A 53 15.69 11.18 -5.44
N LEU A 54 14.55 10.60 -5.10
CA LEU A 54 14.47 9.25 -4.51
C LEU A 54 15.02 8.20 -5.47
N ARG A 55 14.54 8.19 -6.71
CA ARG A 55 14.99 7.25 -7.74
C ARG A 55 16.51 7.30 -7.94
N ASN A 56 17.08 8.50 -7.94
CA ASN A 56 18.51 8.72 -8.15
C ASN A 56 19.33 8.70 -6.84
N SER A 57 18.72 8.28 -5.74
CA SER A 57 19.38 8.19 -4.45
C SER A 57 20.52 7.17 -4.46
N LYS A 58 21.59 7.48 -3.73
CA LYS A 58 22.70 6.53 -3.49
C LYS A 58 22.38 5.52 -2.37
N PHE A 59 21.27 5.69 -1.67
CA PHE A 59 20.87 4.79 -0.60
C PHE A 59 20.16 3.56 -1.18
N ALA A 60 20.35 2.40 -0.54
CA ALA A 60 19.48 1.27 -0.77
C ALA A 60 18.07 1.64 -0.29
N LEU A 61 17.12 1.68 -1.23
CA LEU A 61 15.72 1.97 -0.95
C LEU A 61 14.88 0.70 -1.05
N PRO A 62 13.77 0.59 -0.29
CA PRO A 62 12.75 -0.42 -0.52
C PRO A 62 12.15 -0.32 -1.93
N LYS A 63 11.34 -1.31 -2.32
CA LYS A 63 10.56 -1.23 -3.57
C LYS A 63 9.75 0.07 -3.61
N LEU A 64 9.77 0.77 -4.73
CA LEU A 64 9.09 2.04 -4.91
C LEU A 64 7.77 1.80 -5.66
N LEU A 65 6.66 1.93 -4.95
CA LEU A 65 5.31 1.76 -5.49
C LEU A 65 4.64 3.13 -5.59
N ALA A 66 3.86 3.36 -6.64
CA ALA A 66 3.17 4.62 -6.85
C ALA A 66 1.68 4.50 -6.58
N ASP A 67 1.16 5.48 -5.85
CA ASP A 67 -0.26 5.64 -5.58
C ASP A 67 -0.78 6.91 -6.26
N PRO A 68 -1.65 6.84 -7.30
CA PRO A 68 -2.23 8.02 -7.92
C PRO A 68 -3.14 8.82 -6.97
N VAL A 69 -3.58 8.22 -5.87
CA VAL A 69 -4.55 8.70 -4.87
C VAL A 69 -5.98 8.92 -5.40
N THR A 70 -6.14 9.43 -6.61
CA THR A 70 -7.43 9.62 -7.27
C THR A 70 -7.44 8.93 -8.64
N ASN A 71 -8.60 8.43 -9.06
CA ASN A 71 -8.80 7.90 -10.41
C ASN A 71 -9.43 8.95 -11.34
N ASP A 72 -10.06 9.99 -10.79
CA ASP A 72 -10.88 10.96 -11.54
C ASP A 72 -10.08 11.84 -12.50
N THR A 73 -8.78 11.99 -12.24
CA THR A 73 -7.88 12.74 -13.13
C THR A 73 -6.66 11.88 -13.43
N PRO A 74 -6.41 11.56 -14.72
CA PRO A 74 -5.23 10.81 -15.12
C PRO A 74 -3.96 11.48 -14.61
N ASN A 75 -3.14 10.73 -13.88
CA ASN A 75 -1.85 11.23 -13.41
C ASN A 75 -0.83 11.14 -14.56
N PRO A 76 -0.40 12.27 -15.15
CA PRO A 76 0.46 12.26 -16.34
C PRO A 76 1.87 11.76 -16.06
N TRP A 77 2.29 11.69 -14.79
CA TRP A 77 3.62 11.23 -14.43
C TRP A 77 3.73 9.71 -14.50
N LEU A 78 2.65 8.97 -14.21
CA LEU A 78 2.70 7.51 -14.07
C LEU A 78 3.11 6.77 -15.34
N PRO A 79 2.56 7.07 -16.54
CA PRO A 79 2.99 6.40 -17.77
C PRO A 79 4.49 6.55 -18.03
N ARG A 80 5.04 7.75 -17.77
CA ARG A 80 6.46 8.02 -17.90
C ARG A 80 7.28 7.24 -16.88
N LEU A 81 6.86 7.20 -15.60
CA LEU A 81 7.56 6.45 -14.56
C LEU A 81 7.59 4.94 -14.85
N VAL A 82 6.54 4.40 -15.46
CA VAL A 82 6.48 3.01 -15.94
C VAL A 82 7.46 2.79 -17.09
N ALA A 83 7.41 3.64 -18.12
CA ALA A 83 8.28 3.52 -19.29
C ALA A 83 9.77 3.59 -18.91
N GLU A 84 10.11 4.45 -17.95
CA GLU A 84 11.47 4.61 -17.41
C GLU A 84 11.86 3.52 -16.39
N LYS A 85 10.97 2.57 -16.09
CA LYS A 85 11.13 1.52 -15.07
C LYS A 85 11.49 2.06 -13.68
N SER A 86 10.99 3.26 -13.36
CA SER A 86 11.30 4.01 -12.15
C SER A 86 10.52 3.56 -10.91
N ILE A 87 9.49 2.74 -11.11
CA ILE A 87 8.62 2.20 -10.06
C ILE A 87 8.47 0.69 -10.24
N ASP A 88 8.25 -0.01 -9.13
CA ASP A 88 8.04 -1.46 -9.07
C ASP A 88 6.56 -1.83 -9.13
N GLY A 89 5.64 -0.88 -9.01
CA GLY A 89 4.20 -1.13 -9.18
C GLY A 89 3.34 0.12 -9.01
N ILE A 90 2.10 0.02 -9.49
CA ILE A 90 1.11 1.09 -9.45
C ILE A 90 -0.16 0.58 -8.76
N VAL A 91 -0.69 1.39 -7.85
CA VAL A 91 -2.01 1.16 -7.27
C VAL A 91 -3.11 1.45 -8.29
N ILE A 92 -4.03 0.49 -8.41
CA ILE A 92 -5.29 0.59 -9.16
C ILE A 92 -6.42 0.44 -8.13
N ARG A 93 -7.35 1.40 -8.11
CA ARG A 93 -8.56 1.33 -7.26
C ARG A 93 -9.74 0.91 -8.12
N ASN A 94 -10.49 -0.08 -7.67
CA ASN A 94 -11.86 -0.27 -8.16
C ASN A 94 -12.74 0.73 -7.41
N PHE A 95 -13.21 1.76 -8.11
CA PHE A 95 -14.43 2.44 -7.70
C PHE A 95 -15.53 1.82 -8.55
N GLU A 96 -16.33 0.92 -7.97
CA GLU A 96 -17.62 0.63 -8.59
C GLU A 96 -18.46 1.91 -8.42
N ASN A 97 -18.66 2.63 -9.54
CA ASN A 97 -19.72 3.64 -9.65
C ASN A 97 -21.06 2.91 -9.81
N SER A 98 -21.42 2.05 -8.86
CA SER A 98 -22.76 1.48 -8.76
C SER A 98 -23.55 2.43 -7.86
N GLU A 99 -24.50 3.15 -8.46
CA GLU A 99 -25.47 3.99 -7.72
C GLU A 99 -26.33 3.17 -6.72
N ASP A 100 -26.23 1.83 -6.76
CA ASP A 100 -27.03 0.88 -5.99
C ASP A 100 -26.27 0.09 -4.91
N GLN A 101 -24.98 0.37 -4.66
CA GLN A 101 -24.26 -0.28 -3.55
C GLN A 101 -24.18 0.66 -2.35
N GLU A 102 -24.76 0.23 -1.23
CA GLU A 102 -24.55 0.87 0.06
C GLU A 102 -23.05 1.13 0.26
N SER A 103 -22.68 2.38 0.51
CA SER A 103 -21.31 2.94 0.44
C SER A 103 -20.22 2.28 1.31
N TRP A 104 -20.55 1.18 1.98
CA TRP A 104 -19.69 0.41 2.88
C TRP A 104 -18.87 -0.67 2.16
N GLU A 105 -19.29 -1.14 0.96
CA GLU A 105 -18.56 -2.16 0.18
C GLU A 105 -17.45 -1.60 -0.73
N SER A 106 -17.53 -0.31 -1.08
CA SER A 106 -16.68 0.32 -2.12
C SER A 106 -15.23 0.61 -1.70
N ASN A 107 -14.84 0.30 -0.46
CA ASN A 107 -13.49 0.52 0.06
C ASN A 107 -12.65 -0.75 0.21
N ILE A 108 -13.17 -1.91 -0.19
CA ILE A 108 -12.62 -3.19 0.26
C ILE A 108 -11.34 -3.57 -0.48
N LEU A 109 -11.17 -3.23 -1.77
CA LEU A 109 -10.09 -3.78 -2.58
C LEU A 109 -9.35 -2.72 -3.40
N THR A 110 -8.08 -2.53 -3.09
CA THR A 110 -7.13 -1.80 -3.93
C THR A 110 -6.12 -2.79 -4.49
N MET A 111 -5.79 -2.74 -5.77
CA MET A 111 -4.83 -3.67 -6.39
C MET A 111 -3.50 -2.99 -6.68
N ILE A 112 -2.42 -3.77 -6.74
CA ILE A 112 -1.11 -3.31 -7.23
C ILE A 112 -0.80 -4.06 -8.53
N TRP A 113 -0.68 -3.32 -9.62
CA TRP A 113 -0.18 -3.84 -10.89
C TRP A 113 1.33 -3.68 -10.97
N ASP A 114 2.03 -4.77 -11.27
CA ASP A 114 3.47 -4.76 -11.51
C ASP A 114 3.73 -4.61 -13.03
N PRO A 115 4.36 -3.51 -13.47
CA PRO A 115 4.63 -3.28 -14.89
C PRO A 115 5.62 -4.26 -15.51
N ARG A 116 6.50 -4.87 -14.72
CA ARG A 116 7.51 -5.83 -15.19
C ARG A 116 6.89 -7.20 -15.37
N GLU A 117 6.05 -7.63 -14.44
CA GLU A 117 5.33 -8.91 -14.52
C GLU A 117 4.04 -8.82 -15.36
N ARG A 118 3.60 -7.59 -15.70
CA ARG A 118 2.37 -7.32 -16.49
C ARG A 118 1.10 -7.93 -15.90
N ARG A 119 1.02 -8.00 -14.58
CA ARG A 119 -0.13 -8.57 -13.86
C ARG A 119 -0.38 -7.87 -12.54
N ILE A 120 -1.54 -8.14 -11.94
CA ILE A 120 -1.79 -7.82 -10.54
C ILE A 120 -0.97 -8.77 -9.68
N THR A 121 -0.20 -8.21 -8.74
CA THR A 121 0.68 -8.98 -7.84
C THR A 121 0.24 -8.90 -6.39
N HIS A 122 -0.46 -7.84 -6.00
CA HIS A 122 -0.93 -7.64 -4.63
C HIS A 122 -2.35 -7.08 -4.62
N SER A 123 -3.11 -7.46 -3.60
CA SER A 123 -4.37 -6.83 -3.20
C SER A 123 -4.17 -6.19 -1.84
N ILE A 124 -4.67 -4.99 -1.65
CA ILE A 124 -4.72 -4.27 -0.39
C ILE A 124 -6.17 -4.32 0.05
N ILE A 125 -6.43 -5.03 1.14
CA ILE A 125 -7.77 -5.24 1.67
C ILE A 125 -7.98 -4.36 2.89
N GLY A 126 -8.91 -3.43 2.76
CA GLY A 126 -9.28 -2.49 3.82
C GLY A 126 -10.09 -3.14 4.93
N TYR A 127 -9.80 -2.83 6.19
CA TYR A 127 -10.62 -3.28 7.32
C TYR A 127 -10.60 -2.28 8.48
N HIS A 128 -11.69 -2.22 9.24
CA HIS A 128 -11.82 -1.33 10.41
C HIS A 128 -11.34 -2.02 11.69
N ARG A 129 -11.94 -3.17 12.00
CA ARG A 129 -11.64 -4.03 13.14
C ARG A 129 -11.90 -5.47 12.75
N ILE A 130 -11.17 -6.39 13.35
CA ILE A 130 -11.35 -7.83 13.17
C ILE A 130 -11.88 -8.42 14.47
N ASN A 131 -12.84 -9.33 14.35
CA ASN A 131 -13.53 -10.01 15.45
C ASN A 131 -14.50 -9.18 16.31
N ASP A 132 -14.92 -7.99 15.87
CA ASP A 132 -15.88 -7.14 16.60
C ASP A 132 -17.37 -7.57 16.43
N GLY A 133 -17.62 -8.85 16.12
CA GLY A 133 -18.98 -9.42 16.02
C GLY A 133 -19.67 -9.26 14.66
N ASP A 134 -19.09 -8.52 13.72
CA ASP A 134 -19.59 -8.43 12.34
C ASP A 134 -19.17 -9.66 11.51
N ILE A 135 -20.02 -10.69 11.53
CA ILE A 135 -19.75 -11.99 10.89
C ILE A 135 -19.67 -11.84 9.35
N LEU A 136 -20.52 -10.99 8.76
CA LEU A 136 -20.58 -10.79 7.31
C LEU A 136 -19.32 -10.06 6.81
N TRP A 137 -18.87 -9.03 7.52
CA TRP A 137 -17.63 -8.34 7.15
C TRP A 137 -16.41 -9.26 7.24
N ASN A 138 -16.34 -10.07 8.30
CA ASN A 138 -15.24 -11.02 8.48
C ASN A 138 -15.26 -12.16 7.44
N SER A 139 -16.44 -12.58 6.96
CA SER A 139 -16.54 -13.58 5.89
C SER A 139 -16.09 -13.00 4.54
N SER A 140 -16.49 -11.77 4.21
CA SER A 140 -16.05 -11.07 2.98
C SER A 140 -14.54 -10.88 2.93
N ILE A 141 -13.90 -10.51 4.05
CA ILE A 141 -12.43 -10.43 4.12
C ILE A 141 -11.79 -11.78 3.83
N ARG A 142 -12.30 -12.87 4.44
CA ARG A 142 -11.76 -14.22 4.22
C ARG A 142 -11.89 -14.65 2.76
N THR A 143 -13.05 -14.40 2.14
CA THR A 143 -13.28 -14.68 0.73
C THR A 143 -12.32 -13.89 -0.16
N ALA A 144 -12.13 -12.58 0.11
CA ALA A 144 -11.21 -11.75 -0.65
C ALA A 144 -9.74 -12.20 -0.51
N VAL A 145 -9.33 -12.61 0.68
CA VAL A 145 -8.00 -13.18 0.94
C VAL A 145 -7.82 -14.50 0.18
N GLN A 146 -8.78 -15.42 0.30
CA GLN A 146 -8.73 -16.71 -0.38
C GLN A 146 -8.69 -16.55 -1.90
N GLY A 147 -9.56 -15.72 -2.46
CA GLY A 147 -9.57 -15.43 -3.89
C GLY A 147 -8.28 -14.76 -4.38
N SER A 148 -7.63 -13.93 -3.55
CA SER A 148 -6.31 -13.38 -3.88
C SER A 148 -5.26 -14.50 -3.98
N LEU A 149 -5.21 -15.39 -2.99
CA LEU A 149 -4.24 -16.48 -2.93
C LEU A 149 -4.42 -17.48 -4.08
N GLU A 150 -5.66 -17.82 -4.43
CA GLU A 150 -6.00 -18.71 -5.56
C GLU A 150 -5.55 -18.16 -6.92
N ASN A 151 -5.37 -16.84 -7.02
CA ASN A 151 -4.94 -16.15 -8.25
C ASN A 151 -3.47 -15.69 -8.20
N ASP A 152 -2.65 -16.21 -7.28
CA ASP A 152 -1.25 -15.79 -7.07
C ASP A 152 -1.10 -14.27 -6.82
N ILE A 153 -2.06 -13.69 -6.08
CA ILE A 153 -2.06 -12.29 -5.65
C ILE A 153 -1.82 -12.26 -4.15
N GLN A 154 -0.84 -11.48 -3.70
CA GLN A 154 -0.52 -11.33 -2.27
C GLN A 154 -1.51 -10.40 -1.57
N PRO A 155 -2.31 -10.89 -0.60
CA PRO A 155 -3.21 -10.05 0.17
C PRO A 155 -2.45 -9.31 1.28
N LEU A 156 -2.56 -7.99 1.28
CA LEU A 156 -1.99 -7.05 2.24
C LEU A 156 -3.10 -6.41 3.08
N ALA A 157 -2.98 -6.48 4.39
CA ALA A 157 -3.98 -5.94 5.30
C ALA A 157 -3.80 -4.41 5.44
N ALA A 158 -4.85 -3.63 5.21
CA ALA A 158 -4.83 -2.18 5.42
C ALA A 158 -5.85 -1.76 6.48
N ARG A 159 -5.37 -1.45 7.68
CA ARG A 159 -6.24 -0.95 8.76
C ARG A 159 -6.63 0.50 8.50
N THR A 160 -7.92 0.79 8.55
CA THR A 160 -8.43 2.16 8.42
C THR A 160 -8.13 3.00 9.67
N LEU A 161 -8.20 2.38 10.85
CA LEU A 161 -8.03 3.03 12.15
C LEU A 161 -6.61 2.88 12.72
N VAL A 162 -6.16 3.90 13.44
CA VAL A 162 -4.84 3.91 14.09
C VAL A 162 -4.80 2.89 15.23
N PHE A 163 -3.68 2.19 15.36
CA PHE A 163 -3.43 1.31 16.50
C PHE A 163 -3.22 2.13 17.77
N ARG A 164 -3.89 1.74 18.86
CA ARG A 164 -3.70 2.38 20.16
C ARG A 164 -2.29 2.15 20.71
N ASP A 165 -1.78 0.93 20.55
CA ASP A 165 -0.48 0.51 21.03
C ASP A 165 0.07 -0.66 20.20
N ILE A 166 1.37 -0.95 20.37
CA ILE A 166 2.09 -2.00 19.63
C ILE A 166 1.60 -3.41 19.99
N LYS A 167 1.18 -3.67 21.24
CA LYS A 167 0.73 -5.02 21.65
C LYS A 167 -0.58 -5.37 20.95
N THR A 168 -1.53 -4.44 20.93
CA THR A 168 -2.79 -4.57 20.19
C THR A 168 -2.53 -4.76 18.70
N ALA A 169 -1.63 -3.97 18.10
CA ALA A 169 -1.24 -4.13 16.69
C ALA A 169 -0.64 -5.51 16.40
N THR A 170 0.23 -6.00 17.29
CA THR A 170 0.88 -7.31 17.14
C THR A 170 -0.14 -8.43 17.21
N HIS A 171 -1.09 -8.37 18.15
CA HIS A 171 -2.13 -9.38 18.29
C HIS A 171 -3.04 -9.41 17.04
N GLU A 172 -3.46 -8.24 16.57
CA GLU A 172 -4.30 -8.12 15.38
C GLU A 172 -3.60 -8.64 14.11
N PHE A 173 -2.32 -8.29 13.90
CA PHE A 173 -1.54 -8.82 12.77
C PHE A 173 -1.35 -10.34 12.83
N LYS A 174 -1.26 -10.95 14.03
CA LYS A 174 -1.24 -12.41 14.16
C LYS A 174 -2.54 -13.05 13.69
N ILE A 175 -3.69 -12.44 14.02
CA ILE A 175 -5.01 -12.91 13.56
C ILE A 175 -5.10 -12.77 12.03
N LEU A 176 -4.69 -11.63 11.48
CA LEU A 176 -4.67 -11.40 10.03
C LEU A 176 -3.82 -12.43 9.29
N ARG A 177 -2.63 -12.75 9.82
CA ARG A 177 -1.81 -13.82 9.25
C ARG A 177 -2.53 -15.16 9.29
N GLN A 178 -3.24 -15.49 10.37
CA GLN A 178 -4.04 -16.73 10.44
C GLN A 178 -5.21 -16.73 9.45
N ILE A 179 -5.73 -15.57 9.06
CA ILE A 179 -6.75 -15.43 8.00
C ILE A 179 -6.16 -15.71 6.61
N GLY A 180 -4.85 -15.53 6.43
CA GLY A 180 -4.15 -15.74 5.15
C GLY A 180 -3.52 -14.47 4.57
N PHE A 181 -3.56 -13.35 5.30
CA PHE A 181 -2.81 -12.17 4.90
C PHE A 181 -1.30 -12.44 4.90
N THR A 182 -0.61 -11.93 3.89
CA THR A 182 0.83 -12.15 3.67
C THR A 182 1.69 -10.95 4.05
N GLY A 183 1.04 -9.82 4.38
CA GLY A 183 1.67 -8.59 4.82
C GLY A 183 0.65 -7.54 5.23
N ALA A 184 1.13 -6.34 5.55
CA ALA A 184 0.28 -5.22 5.93
C ALA A 184 0.77 -3.89 5.36
N VAL A 185 -0.21 -3.02 5.05
CA VAL A 185 0.02 -1.61 4.75
C VAL A 185 0.03 -0.82 6.05
N ILE A 186 1.12 -0.13 6.32
CA ILE A 186 1.33 0.64 7.55
C ILE A 186 1.57 2.12 7.24
N ARG A 187 1.24 2.99 8.20
CA ARG A 187 1.47 4.45 8.12
C ARG A 187 2.52 4.93 9.12
N ASN A 188 2.80 4.13 10.15
CA ASN A 188 3.78 4.45 11.19
C ASN A 188 5.04 3.61 10.96
N PRO A 189 6.20 4.24 10.67
CA PRO A 189 7.44 3.50 10.46
C PRO A 189 7.92 2.68 11.67
N ASN A 190 7.49 3.04 12.88
CA ASN A 190 7.83 2.28 14.08
C ASN A 190 7.18 0.88 14.10
N LEU A 191 6.22 0.59 13.20
CA LEU A 191 5.59 -0.73 13.08
C LEU A 191 6.33 -1.67 12.12
N ILE A 192 7.28 -1.18 11.31
CA ILE A 192 7.93 -1.95 10.24
C ILE A 192 8.52 -3.26 10.75
N GLU A 193 9.37 -3.20 11.78
CA GLU A 193 10.07 -4.37 12.30
C GLU A 193 9.08 -5.42 12.85
N MET A 194 8.09 -4.96 13.61
CA MET A 194 7.05 -5.82 14.16
C MET A 194 6.21 -6.46 13.04
N THR A 195 5.80 -5.69 12.03
CA THR A 195 5.06 -6.18 10.87
C THR A 195 5.86 -7.27 10.15
N ASN A 196 7.12 -6.98 9.80
CA ASN A 196 7.98 -7.96 9.12
C ASN A 196 8.09 -9.26 9.92
N LYS A 197 8.31 -9.17 11.23
CA LYS A 197 8.43 -10.33 12.12
C LYS A 197 7.14 -11.16 12.19
N VAL A 198 5.97 -10.52 12.17
CA VAL A 198 4.70 -11.25 12.19
C VAL A 198 4.51 -12.03 10.89
N PHE A 199 4.81 -11.42 9.74
CA PHE A 199 4.59 -11.98 8.40
C PHE A 199 5.83 -12.69 7.79
N GLU A 200 6.86 -13.01 8.58
CA GLU A 200 8.09 -13.66 8.11
C GLU A 200 7.92 -15.14 7.73
N LYS A 201 6.74 -15.73 7.97
CA LYS A 201 6.46 -17.14 7.77
C LYS A 201 5.41 -17.35 6.69
#